data_AF-A0A0S4TM22-F1
#
_entry.id   AF-A0A0S4TM22-F1
#
_cell.length_a   1.000
_cell.length_b   1.000
_cell.length_c   1.000
_cell.angle_alpha   90.00
_cell.angle_beta   90.00
_cell.angle_gamma   90.00
#
_symmetry.space_group_name_H-M   'P 1'
#
loop_
_entity.id
_entity.type
_entity.pdbx_description
1 polymer ?
#
loop_
_entity_poly.entity_id
_entity_poly.type
_entity_poly.pdbx_seq_one_letter_code
_entity_poly.pdbx_strand_id
1 'polypeptide(L)'
;MTESNRYKRLRVFTAAFSMIVAGIWWILALFSRSYHYLIISFPIGNYLSMDISLWNIWASSDCNPTIFNGRLNFDFCRWVISNIDGNSIGEVMRFLCLRGYGLTSEESNCTTFSNLYTASAAMISSIIIIVVLLISAPTWLLVLYFRGSKKKIRPIVLTQLLLASAVSLLSLFLYTSIGGFQAEFNGFGHSIKTNRLSSLFFNSSTLNSGFYISIAASALTIFLIPWISYIIKNIESEEFDSTTYVSALKQTYYNYRLEDEIAETERLIHKLRTGPII
;
A
#
# COMPACT_ATOMS: atom_id res chain seq x y z
N MET A 1 11.68 34.60 7.04
CA MET A 1 11.19 33.21 7.13
C MET A 1 12.21 32.45 7.97
N THR A 2 11.86 32.02 9.19
CA THR A 2 12.81 31.41 10.13
C THR A 2 13.20 29.99 9.70
N GLU A 3 14.44 29.57 9.96
CA GLU A 3 14.94 28.23 9.58
C GLU A 3 14.05 27.09 10.11
N SER A 4 13.57 27.20 11.35
CA SER A 4 12.60 26.26 11.96
C SER A 4 11.35 26.03 11.09
N ASN A 5 10.83 27.10 10.47
CA ASN A 5 9.64 27.01 9.61
C ASN A 5 9.93 26.29 8.28
N ARG A 6 11.17 26.35 7.79
CA ARG A 6 11.64 25.62 6.60
C ARG A 6 11.78 24.12 6.88
N TYR A 7 12.30 23.75 8.06
CA TYR A 7 12.42 22.35 8.48
C TYR A 7 11.07 21.67 8.68
N LYS A 8 10.08 22.36 9.27
CA LYS A 8 8.71 21.84 9.42
C LYS A 8 8.06 21.55 8.06
N ARG A 9 8.19 22.49 7.11
CA ARG A 9 7.70 22.33 5.73
C ARG A 9 8.30 21.11 5.04
N LEU A 10 9.61 20.93 5.18
CA LEU A 10 10.31 19.79 4.60
C LEU A 10 9.79 18.46 5.17
N ARG A 11 9.58 18.37 6.49
CA ARG A 11 9.07 17.15 7.15
C ARG A 11 7.64 16.77 6.73
N VAL A 12 6.74 17.75 6.60
CA VAL A 12 5.37 17.51 6.12
C VAL A 12 5.39 17.06 4.67
N PHE A 13 6.21 17.71 3.84
CA PHE A 13 6.35 17.35 2.44
C PHE A 13 6.94 15.94 2.26
N THR A 14 7.97 15.57 3.04
CA THR A 14 8.55 14.23 2.97
C THR A 14 7.57 13.15 3.43
N ALA A 15 6.75 13.41 4.46
CA ALA A 15 5.67 12.51 4.88
C ALA A 15 4.59 12.35 3.79
N ALA A 16 4.19 13.45 3.15
CA ALA A 16 3.23 13.41 2.05
C ALA A 16 3.79 12.63 0.85
N PHE A 17 5.04 12.91 0.47
CA PHE A 17 5.73 12.24 -0.62
C PHE A 17 5.88 10.73 -0.36
N SER A 18 6.23 10.32 0.87
CA SER A 18 6.42 8.92 1.20
C SER A 18 5.12 8.10 1.09
N MET A 19 3.97 8.69 1.43
CA MET A 19 2.66 8.05 1.22
C MET A 19 2.32 7.91 -0.27
N ILE A 20 2.64 8.92 -1.09
CA ILE A 20 2.46 8.86 -2.54
C ILE A 20 3.32 7.76 -3.14
N VAL A 21 4.59 7.65 -2.71
CA VAL A 21 5.50 6.58 -3.16
C VAL A 21 4.92 5.21 -2.81
N ALA A 22 4.42 5.00 -1.59
CA ALA A 22 3.75 3.74 -1.24
C ALA A 22 2.52 3.46 -2.13
N GLY A 23 1.74 4.50 -2.49
CA GLY A 23 0.65 4.38 -3.45
C GLY A 23 1.12 3.95 -4.84
N ILE A 24 2.25 4.50 -5.32
CA ILE A 24 2.86 4.11 -6.60
C ILE A 24 3.28 2.64 -6.59
N TRP A 25 3.85 2.15 -5.48
CA TRP A 25 4.20 0.72 -5.34
C TRP A 25 2.98 -0.19 -5.45
N TRP A 26 1.84 0.23 -4.89
CA TRP A 26 0.57 -0.49 -5.06
C TRP A 26 0.04 -0.44 -6.49
N ILE A 27 0.21 0.66 -7.20
CA ILE A 27 -0.13 0.77 -8.64
C ILE A 27 0.77 -0.14 -9.48
N LEU A 28 2.07 -0.19 -9.19
CA LEU A 28 3.00 -1.11 -9.84
C LEU A 28 2.63 -2.57 -9.59
N ALA A 29 2.20 -2.90 -8.36
CA ALA A 29 1.65 -4.21 -8.06
C ALA A 29 0.42 -4.48 -8.94
N LEU A 30 -0.57 -3.58 -8.96
CA LEU A 30 -1.82 -3.73 -9.70
C LEU A 30 -1.63 -4.07 -11.19
N PHE A 31 -0.64 -3.45 -11.84
CA PHE A 31 -0.37 -3.62 -13.26
C PHE A 31 0.81 -4.56 -13.55
N SER A 32 1.33 -5.28 -12.56
CA SER A 32 2.41 -6.22 -12.79
C SER A 32 1.96 -7.37 -13.69
N ARG A 33 2.81 -7.69 -14.67
CA ARG A 33 2.54 -8.70 -15.70
C ARG A 33 2.48 -10.13 -15.16
N SER A 34 3.16 -10.42 -14.05
CA SER A 34 3.24 -11.79 -13.55
C SER A 34 3.16 -11.81 -12.03
N TYR A 35 2.01 -12.27 -11.53
CA TYR A 35 1.80 -12.65 -10.13
C TYR A 35 2.07 -14.13 -9.91
N HIS A 36 1.72 -14.96 -10.89
CA HIS A 36 2.07 -16.38 -10.92
C HIS A 36 2.79 -16.72 -12.21
N TYR A 37 3.79 -17.56 -12.07
CA TYR A 37 4.41 -18.24 -13.18
C TYR A 37 4.12 -19.73 -13.10
N LEU A 38 3.73 -20.29 -14.24
CA LEU A 38 3.26 -21.65 -14.36
C LEU A 38 3.89 -22.34 -15.56
N ILE A 39 4.23 -23.61 -15.41
CA ILE A 39 4.65 -24.48 -16.53
C ILE A 39 3.75 -25.70 -16.57
N ILE A 40 3.12 -25.94 -17.71
CA ILE A 40 2.29 -27.11 -17.98
C ILE A 40 3.01 -28.02 -18.97
N SER A 41 3.13 -29.30 -18.62
CA SER A 41 3.47 -30.33 -19.60
C SER A 41 2.26 -30.60 -20.48
N PHE A 42 2.33 -30.18 -21.74
CA PHE A 42 1.32 -30.50 -22.74
C PHE A 42 1.43 -31.99 -23.11
N PRO A 43 0.32 -32.71 -23.37
CA PRO A 43 0.30 -34.16 -23.60
C PRO A 43 1.09 -34.67 -24.83
N ILE A 44 1.86 -33.80 -25.49
CA ILE A 44 2.58 -34.07 -26.74
C ILE A 44 4.08 -33.67 -26.61
N GLY A 45 4.65 -33.81 -25.42
CA GLY A 45 6.10 -33.59 -25.20
C GLY A 45 6.57 -32.14 -25.31
N ASN A 46 5.66 -31.17 -25.15
CA ASN A 46 5.96 -29.74 -25.16
C ASN A 46 5.54 -29.09 -23.83
N TYR A 47 6.08 -27.92 -23.53
CA TYR A 47 5.73 -27.15 -22.35
C TYR A 47 4.98 -25.87 -22.73
N LEU A 48 3.96 -25.52 -21.96
CA LEU A 48 3.27 -24.24 -22.04
C LEU A 48 3.66 -23.44 -20.79
N SER A 49 4.38 -22.34 -20.96
CA SER A 49 4.62 -21.39 -19.89
C SER A 49 3.50 -20.36 -19.84
N MET A 50 3.04 -20.03 -18.64
CA MET A 50 2.01 -19.01 -18.45
C MET A 50 2.41 -18.05 -17.35
N ASP A 51 2.35 -16.76 -17.67
CA ASP A 51 2.44 -15.66 -16.73
C ASP A 51 1.03 -15.14 -16.44
N ILE A 52 0.58 -15.33 -15.21
CA ILE A 52 -0.76 -14.93 -14.77
C ILE A 52 -0.61 -13.61 -14.00
N SER A 53 -1.14 -12.53 -14.56
CA SER A 53 -1.30 -11.25 -13.86
C SER A 53 -2.61 -11.24 -13.05
N LEU A 54 -2.96 -10.12 -12.41
CA LEU A 54 -4.27 -9.95 -11.79
C LEU A 54 -5.42 -9.83 -12.80
N TRP A 55 -5.12 -9.43 -14.03
CA TRP A 55 -6.13 -9.10 -15.05
C TRP A 55 -6.18 -10.17 -16.15
N ASN A 56 -5.01 -10.46 -16.72
CA ASN A 56 -4.83 -11.24 -17.93
C ASN A 56 -3.85 -12.39 -17.71
N ILE A 57 -3.91 -13.37 -18.60
CA ILE A 57 -2.96 -14.48 -18.68
C ILE A 57 -2.15 -14.32 -19.96
N TRP A 58 -0.84 -14.47 -19.85
CA TRP A 58 0.07 -14.50 -20.98
C TRP A 58 0.60 -15.91 -21.13
N ALA A 59 0.56 -16.45 -22.34
CA ALA A 59 0.92 -17.83 -22.59
C ALA A 59 1.95 -17.92 -23.72
N SER A 60 2.98 -18.75 -23.51
CA SER A 60 4.05 -18.95 -24.47
C SER A 60 4.41 -20.43 -24.57
N SER A 61 4.68 -20.88 -25.79
CA SER A 61 5.22 -22.21 -26.05
C SER A 61 5.96 -22.19 -27.38
N ASP A 62 7.01 -22.99 -27.50
CA ASP A 62 7.81 -23.07 -28.73
C ASP A 62 7.05 -23.72 -29.89
N CYS A 63 5.89 -24.37 -29.63
CA CYS A 63 5.08 -25.14 -30.59
C CYS A 63 5.92 -25.77 -31.72
N ASN A 64 7.03 -26.43 -31.38
CA ASN A 64 8.07 -26.70 -32.36
C ASN A 64 7.66 -27.83 -33.33
N PRO A 65 7.54 -27.58 -34.66
CA PRO A 65 7.08 -28.57 -35.62
C PRO A 65 7.96 -29.84 -35.70
N THR A 66 9.21 -29.79 -35.23
CA THR A 66 10.08 -30.99 -35.19
C THR A 66 9.76 -31.93 -34.03
N ILE A 67 9.12 -31.43 -32.96
CA ILE A 67 8.66 -32.22 -31.80
C ILE A 67 7.23 -32.73 -32.08
N PHE A 68 6.44 -31.98 -32.83
CA PHE A 68 5.09 -32.33 -33.23
C PHE A 68 5.07 -33.11 -34.56
N ASN A 69 5.11 -34.44 -34.50
CA ASN A 69 4.80 -35.27 -35.66
C ASN A 69 3.33 -35.03 -36.08
N GLY A 70 3.13 -34.13 -37.05
CA GLY A 70 1.82 -33.82 -37.66
C GLY A 70 1.43 -32.34 -37.56
N ARG A 71 1.12 -31.74 -38.71
CA ARG A 71 0.66 -30.34 -38.87
C ARG A 71 -0.55 -29.99 -37.98
N LEU A 72 -1.44 -30.96 -37.74
CA LEU A 72 -2.60 -30.82 -36.85
C LEU A 72 -2.22 -30.51 -35.40
N ASN A 73 -1.13 -31.10 -34.87
CA ASN A 73 -0.72 -30.86 -33.49
C ASN A 73 -0.07 -29.47 -33.32
N PHE A 74 0.63 -29.00 -34.35
CA PHE A 74 1.18 -27.65 -34.42
C PHE A 74 0.08 -26.58 -34.46
N ASP A 75 -0.88 -26.74 -35.38
CA ASP A 75 -2.01 -25.82 -35.53
C ASP A 75 -2.87 -25.81 -34.26
N PHE A 76 -3.02 -26.96 -33.63
CA PHE A 76 -3.70 -27.10 -32.35
C PHE A 76 -2.96 -26.39 -31.20
N CYS A 77 -1.64 -26.54 -31.08
CA CYS A 77 -0.81 -25.83 -30.09
C CYS A 77 -0.94 -24.31 -30.24
N ARG A 78 -0.81 -23.79 -31.47
CA ARG A 78 -1.00 -22.36 -31.75
C ARG A 78 -2.41 -21.88 -31.46
N TRP A 79 -3.42 -22.69 -31.79
CA TRP A 79 -4.80 -22.37 -31.51
C TRP A 79 -5.05 -22.26 -29.99
N VAL A 80 -4.55 -23.20 -29.18
CA VAL A 80 -4.67 -23.13 -27.71
C VAL A 80 -4.02 -21.85 -27.18
N ILE A 81 -2.78 -21.54 -27.59
CA ILE A 81 -2.07 -20.32 -27.15
C ILE A 81 -2.83 -19.07 -27.54
N SER A 82 -3.35 -19.00 -28.77
CA SER A 82 -4.10 -17.83 -29.24
C SER A 82 -5.40 -17.56 -28.46
N ASN A 83 -5.95 -18.56 -27.77
CA ASN A 83 -7.13 -18.39 -26.92
C ASN A 83 -6.78 -18.06 -25.46
N ILE A 84 -5.50 -18.18 -25.08
CA ILE A 84 -5.03 -17.91 -23.71
C ILE A 84 -4.25 -16.60 -23.64
N ASP A 85 -3.33 -16.38 -24.59
CA ASP A 85 -2.39 -15.26 -24.55
C ASP A 85 -3.10 -13.91 -24.66
N GLY A 86 -2.87 -13.05 -23.67
CA GLY A 86 -3.43 -11.70 -23.59
C GLY A 86 -4.88 -11.63 -23.13
N ASN A 87 -5.56 -12.77 -22.97
CA ASN A 87 -6.98 -12.81 -22.57
C ASN A 87 -7.16 -12.69 -21.05
N SER A 88 -8.37 -12.27 -20.65
CA SER A 88 -8.71 -12.14 -19.23
C SER A 88 -8.75 -13.50 -18.53
N ILE A 89 -8.48 -13.53 -17.21
CA ILE A 89 -8.56 -14.78 -16.43
C ILE A 89 -9.94 -15.44 -16.58
N GLY A 90 -11.02 -14.65 -16.65
CA GLY A 90 -12.38 -15.15 -16.82
C GLY A 90 -12.64 -15.80 -18.18
N GLU A 91 -12.12 -15.23 -19.27
CA GLU A 91 -12.23 -15.82 -20.61
C GLU A 91 -11.42 -17.10 -20.73
N VAL A 92 -10.20 -17.11 -20.19
CA VAL A 92 -9.35 -18.30 -20.16
C VAL A 92 -9.99 -19.40 -19.31
N MET A 93 -10.56 -19.06 -18.15
CA MET A 93 -11.32 -20.00 -17.33
C MET A 93 -12.47 -20.61 -18.13
N ARG A 94 -13.29 -19.79 -18.81
CA ARG A 94 -14.40 -20.28 -19.62
C ARG A 94 -13.93 -21.18 -20.75
N PHE A 95 -12.83 -20.82 -21.43
CA PHE A 95 -12.23 -21.61 -22.49
C PHE A 95 -11.76 -22.98 -21.98
N LEU A 96 -10.97 -23.01 -20.90
CA LEU A 96 -10.43 -24.25 -20.33
C LEU A 96 -11.52 -25.14 -19.73
N CYS A 97 -12.51 -24.55 -19.06
CA CYS A 97 -13.64 -25.27 -18.47
C CYS A 97 -14.59 -25.88 -19.50
N LEU A 98 -14.90 -25.17 -20.60
CA LEU A 98 -15.80 -25.69 -21.64
C LEU A 98 -15.15 -26.79 -22.50
N ARG A 99 -13.82 -26.83 -22.57
CA ARG A 99 -13.07 -27.75 -23.44
C ARG A 99 -12.54 -28.99 -22.72
N GLY A 100 -12.63 -29.07 -21.39
CA GLY A 100 -12.23 -30.27 -20.63
C GLY A 100 -10.75 -30.65 -20.78
N TYR A 101 -9.85 -29.70 -21.05
CA TYR A 101 -8.42 -30.00 -21.19
C TYR A 101 -7.80 -30.36 -19.82
N GLY A 102 -7.72 -31.65 -19.52
CA GLY A 102 -7.05 -32.19 -18.33
C GLY A 102 -7.63 -33.56 -17.96
N LEU A 103 -6.82 -34.62 -18.10
CA LEU A 103 -7.18 -35.96 -17.67
C LEU A 103 -7.40 -35.97 -16.16
N THR A 104 -8.61 -36.37 -15.74
CA THR A 104 -9.09 -36.66 -14.37
C THR A 104 -9.75 -35.49 -13.59
N SER A 105 -11.09 -35.53 -13.57
CA SER A 105 -12.09 -34.72 -12.83
C SER A 105 -12.37 -33.29 -13.33
N GLU A 106 -13.50 -33.12 -14.04
CA GLU A 106 -14.03 -31.84 -14.51
C GLU A 106 -14.39 -30.86 -13.36
N GLU A 107 -14.73 -31.36 -12.17
CA GLU A 107 -15.21 -30.52 -11.04
C GLU A 107 -14.10 -29.82 -10.25
N SER A 108 -12.93 -30.44 -10.07
CA SER A 108 -11.84 -29.87 -9.22
C SER A 108 -11.06 -28.75 -9.92
N ASN A 109 -11.18 -28.69 -11.24
CA ASN A 109 -10.32 -27.91 -12.11
C ASN A 109 -10.88 -26.52 -12.41
N CYS A 110 -12.18 -26.44 -12.68
CA CYS A 110 -12.88 -25.15 -12.81
C CYS A 110 -12.95 -24.39 -11.49
N THR A 111 -13.03 -25.10 -10.37
CA THR A 111 -13.02 -24.48 -9.04
C THR A 111 -11.68 -23.80 -8.74
N THR A 112 -10.55 -24.33 -9.23
CA THR A 112 -9.22 -23.71 -9.07
C THR A 112 -9.07 -22.39 -9.83
N PHE A 113 -9.47 -22.34 -11.12
CA PHE A 113 -9.47 -21.08 -11.87
C PHE A 113 -10.50 -20.07 -11.35
N SER A 114 -11.66 -20.54 -10.90
CA SER A 114 -12.66 -19.69 -10.24
C SER A 114 -12.14 -19.09 -8.93
N ASN A 115 -11.39 -19.87 -8.14
CA ASN A 115 -10.73 -19.37 -6.93
C ASN A 115 -9.64 -18.34 -7.27
N LEU A 116 -8.84 -18.59 -8.31
CA LEU A 116 -7.82 -17.65 -8.77
C LEU A 116 -8.42 -16.33 -9.28
N TYR A 117 -9.52 -16.40 -10.03
CA TYR A 117 -10.29 -15.23 -10.46
C TYR A 117 -10.82 -14.45 -9.25
N THR A 118 -11.43 -15.14 -8.29
CA THR A 118 -11.98 -14.53 -7.07
C THR A 118 -10.87 -13.88 -6.23
N ALA A 119 -9.74 -14.56 -6.07
CA ALA A 119 -8.55 -14.04 -5.38
C ALA A 119 -8.02 -12.78 -6.07
N SER A 120 -7.93 -12.79 -7.40
CA SER A 120 -7.43 -11.65 -8.19
C SER A 120 -8.39 -10.46 -8.09
N ALA A 121 -9.71 -10.68 -8.16
CA ALA A 121 -10.71 -9.63 -7.96
C ALA A 121 -10.69 -9.04 -6.54
N ALA A 122 -10.53 -9.87 -5.52
CA ALA A 122 -10.36 -9.41 -4.14
C ALA A 122 -9.08 -8.58 -3.96
N MET A 123 -7.98 -8.98 -4.60
CA MET A 123 -6.72 -8.23 -4.57
C MET A 123 -6.85 -6.89 -5.30
N ILE A 124 -7.40 -6.87 -6.52
CA ILE A 124 -7.65 -5.64 -7.29
C ILE A 124 -8.49 -4.64 -6.48
N SER A 125 -9.63 -5.08 -5.94
CA SER A 125 -10.52 -4.22 -5.16
C SER A 125 -9.82 -3.67 -3.91
N SER A 126 -9.04 -4.50 -3.21
CA SER A 126 -8.26 -4.08 -2.05
C SER A 126 -7.19 -3.05 -2.41
N ILE A 127 -6.45 -3.27 -3.51
CA ILE A 127 -5.42 -2.33 -3.99
C ILE A 127 -6.04 -0.96 -4.29
N ILE A 128 -7.19 -0.93 -4.96
CA ILE A 128 -7.89 0.33 -5.26
C ILE A 128 -8.23 1.08 -3.96
N ILE A 129 -8.76 0.39 -2.96
CA ILE A 129 -9.07 0.98 -1.64
C ILE A 129 -7.80 1.53 -0.99
N ILE A 130 -6.70 0.77 -0.99
CA ILE A 130 -5.43 1.18 -0.40
C ILE A 130 -4.89 2.44 -1.09
N VAL A 131 -4.90 2.49 -2.42
CA VAL A 131 -4.43 3.65 -3.20
C VAL A 131 -5.27 4.88 -2.89
N VAL A 132 -6.60 4.74 -2.82
CA VAL A 132 -7.49 5.86 -2.45
C VAL A 132 -7.18 6.38 -1.04
N LEU A 133 -6.97 5.48 -0.07
CA LEU A 133 -6.59 5.86 1.29
C LEU A 133 -5.24 6.61 1.31
N LEU A 134 -4.23 6.08 0.60
CA LEU A 134 -2.88 6.65 0.53
C LEU A 134 -2.81 8.00 -0.21
N ILE A 135 -3.71 8.26 -1.17
CA ILE A 135 -3.82 9.56 -1.85
C ILE A 135 -4.63 10.56 -1.01
N SER A 136 -5.62 10.10 -0.25
CA SER A 136 -6.43 10.99 0.60
C SER A 136 -5.69 11.47 1.86
N ALA A 137 -4.81 10.66 2.45
CA ALA A 137 -4.01 11.05 3.61
C ALA A 137 -3.13 12.31 3.41
N PRO A 138 -2.36 12.46 2.30
CA PRO A 138 -1.57 13.65 2.05
C PRO A 138 -2.42 14.90 1.78
N THR A 139 -3.63 14.77 1.20
CA THR A 139 -4.49 15.95 1.01
C THR A 139 -4.95 16.52 2.35
N TRP A 140 -5.27 15.67 3.33
CA TRP A 140 -5.56 16.10 4.70
C TRP A 140 -4.36 16.79 5.38
N LEU A 141 -3.14 16.29 5.15
CA LEU A 141 -1.90 16.90 5.64
C LEU A 141 -1.60 18.27 5.01
N LEU A 142 -1.89 18.44 3.72
CA LEU A 142 -1.76 19.74 3.03
C LEU A 142 -2.81 20.74 3.55
N VAL A 143 -4.05 20.29 3.78
CA VAL A 143 -5.11 21.14 4.37
C VAL A 143 -4.72 21.58 5.78
N LEU A 144 -4.14 20.70 6.60
CA LEU A 144 -3.58 21.04 7.91
C LEU A 144 -2.56 22.16 7.83
N TYR A 145 -1.65 22.05 6.86
CA TYR A 145 -0.56 22.99 6.66
C TYR A 145 -1.06 24.40 6.28
N PHE A 146 -2.10 24.53 5.46
CA PHE A 146 -2.63 25.83 5.06
C PHE A 146 -3.59 26.46 6.08
N ARG A 147 -4.37 25.67 6.83
CA ARG A 147 -5.41 26.22 7.72
C ARG A 147 -4.96 26.49 9.16
N GLY A 148 -3.78 26.04 9.58
CA GLY A 148 -3.25 26.31 10.92
C GLY A 148 -4.10 25.70 12.03
N SER A 149 -3.67 24.54 12.53
CA SER A 149 -4.23 23.83 13.70
C SER A 149 -5.64 23.23 13.54
N LYS A 150 -5.67 21.90 13.32
CA LYS A 150 -6.78 21.06 13.79
C LYS A 150 -6.22 19.81 14.46
N LYS A 151 -6.26 19.75 15.79
CA LYS A 151 -5.97 18.56 16.61
C LYS A 151 -6.71 17.28 16.14
N LYS A 152 -7.79 17.44 15.37
CA LYS A 152 -8.60 16.36 14.81
C LYS A 152 -8.07 15.73 13.52
N ILE A 153 -7.10 16.33 12.80
CA ILE A 153 -6.65 15.76 11.51
C ILE A 153 -5.54 14.71 11.69
N ARG A 154 -4.71 14.81 12.74
CA ARG A 154 -3.76 13.77 13.13
C ARG A 154 -4.40 12.37 13.24
N PRO A 155 -5.47 12.19 14.03
CA PRO A 155 -6.09 10.87 14.13
C PRO A 155 -6.68 10.41 12.79
N ILE A 156 -7.16 11.32 11.93
CA ILE A 156 -7.68 10.97 10.60
C ILE A 156 -6.58 10.37 9.71
N VAL A 157 -5.42 11.01 9.63
CA VAL A 157 -4.30 10.53 8.80
C VAL A 157 -3.79 9.19 9.33
N LEU A 158 -3.65 9.05 10.66
CA LEU A 158 -3.20 7.81 11.28
C LEU A 158 -4.23 6.67 11.12
N THR A 159 -5.53 6.94 11.25
CA THR A 159 -6.55 5.91 11.03
C THR A 159 -6.61 5.47 9.57
N GLN A 160 -6.43 6.38 8.62
CA GLN A 160 -6.34 6.03 7.20
C GLN A 160 -5.12 5.14 6.91
N LEU A 161 -3.95 5.45 7.48
CA LEU A 161 -2.75 4.62 7.32
C LEU A 161 -2.89 3.25 8.00
N LEU A 162 -3.51 3.19 9.18
CA LEU A 162 -3.82 1.94 9.87
C LEU A 162 -4.79 1.09 9.05
N LEU A 163 -5.84 1.71 8.51
CA LEU A 163 -6.81 1.02 7.66
C LEU A 163 -6.16 0.52 6.37
N ALA A 164 -5.36 1.35 5.71
CA ALA A 164 -4.61 0.95 4.51
C ALA A 164 -3.69 -0.25 4.82
N SER A 165 -2.99 -0.23 5.96
CA SER A 165 -2.13 -1.34 6.38
C SER A 165 -2.90 -2.62 6.71
N ALA A 166 -4.05 -2.49 7.37
CA ALA A 166 -4.90 -3.64 7.66
C ALA A 166 -5.46 -4.27 6.38
N VAL A 167 -5.93 -3.44 5.43
CA VAL A 167 -6.41 -3.90 4.11
C VAL A 167 -5.26 -4.52 3.31
N SER A 168 -4.03 -4.00 3.41
CA SER A 168 -2.83 -4.57 2.78
C SER A 168 -2.56 -6.01 3.23
N LEU A 169 -2.60 -6.24 4.55
CA LEU A 169 -2.38 -7.57 5.12
C LEU A 169 -3.53 -8.52 4.76
N LEU A 170 -4.76 -8.02 4.82
CA LEU A 170 -5.94 -8.78 4.45
C LEU A 170 -5.91 -9.17 2.97
N SER A 171 -5.47 -8.27 2.08
CA SER A 171 -5.42 -8.55 0.63
C SER A 171 -4.40 -9.64 0.31
N LEU A 172 -3.21 -9.57 0.91
CA LEU A 172 -2.20 -10.63 0.79
C LEU A 172 -2.73 -11.96 1.33
N PHE A 173 -3.35 -11.94 2.52
CA PHE A 173 -3.90 -13.14 3.14
C PHE A 173 -5.02 -13.77 2.31
N LEU A 174 -5.96 -12.97 1.78
CA LEU A 174 -7.04 -13.44 0.92
C LEU A 174 -6.50 -14.01 -0.38
N TYR A 175 -5.52 -13.34 -1.00
CA TYR A 175 -4.90 -13.81 -2.23
C TYR A 175 -4.22 -15.17 -2.03
N THR A 176 -3.45 -15.33 -0.95
CA THR A 176 -2.78 -16.61 -0.65
C THR A 176 -3.75 -17.70 -0.21
N SER A 177 -4.77 -17.36 0.58
CA SER A 177 -5.72 -18.34 1.12
C SER A 177 -6.69 -18.85 0.06
N ILE A 178 -7.29 -17.95 -0.73
CA ILE A 178 -8.21 -18.30 -1.81
C ILE A 178 -7.43 -18.91 -2.97
N GLY A 179 -6.25 -18.36 -3.31
CA GLY A 179 -5.37 -18.90 -4.34
C GLY A 179 -4.74 -20.25 -3.99
N GLY A 180 -4.90 -20.74 -2.75
CA GLY A 180 -4.50 -22.09 -2.35
C GLY A 180 -3.00 -22.28 -2.10
N PHE A 181 -2.35 -21.27 -1.52
CA PHE A 181 -0.91 -21.26 -1.19
C PHE A 181 -0.65 -21.78 0.22
N GLN A 182 0.33 -22.67 0.35
CA GLN A 182 0.98 -23.00 1.62
C GLN A 182 2.46 -22.70 1.47
N ALA A 183 3.00 -21.83 2.33
CA ALA A 183 4.43 -21.56 2.35
C ALA A 183 5.19 -22.74 2.99
N GLU A 184 5.84 -23.56 2.17
CA GLU A 184 6.83 -24.52 2.65
C GLU A 184 8.18 -23.82 2.82
N PHE A 185 8.53 -23.52 4.07
CA PHE A 185 9.83 -22.96 4.42
C PHE A 185 10.91 -24.05 4.50
N ASN A 186 11.45 -24.49 3.36
CA ASN A 186 12.65 -25.34 3.30
C ASN A 186 13.92 -24.52 2.95
N GLY A 187 14.69 -24.08 3.96
CA GLY A 187 16.02 -23.44 3.84
C GLY A 187 16.11 -22.04 3.18
N PHE A 188 17.20 -21.30 3.42
CA PHE A 188 17.45 -19.89 3.01
C PHE A 188 17.47 -19.58 1.48
N GLY A 189 16.83 -20.39 0.63
CA GLY A 189 16.55 -20.13 -0.78
C GLY A 189 15.08 -20.44 -1.11
N HIS A 190 14.15 -19.64 -0.61
CA HIS A 190 12.72 -19.98 -0.65
C HIS A 190 12.00 -19.50 -1.92
N SER A 191 11.72 -20.42 -2.84
CA SER A 191 10.53 -20.32 -3.71
C SER A 191 9.30 -20.75 -2.90
N ILE A 192 8.32 -19.86 -2.72
CA ILE A 192 7.03 -20.25 -2.14
C ILE A 192 6.27 -21.08 -3.19
N LYS A 193 6.10 -22.38 -2.92
CA LYS A 193 5.38 -23.30 -3.79
C LYS A 193 3.88 -23.30 -3.46
N THR A 194 3.05 -23.58 -4.45
CA THR A 194 1.58 -23.62 -4.29
C THR A 194 1.15 -25.09 -4.28
N ASN A 195 0.47 -25.59 -3.25
CA ASN A 195 0.04 -26.99 -3.22
C ASN A 195 -1.26 -27.23 -4.01
N ARG A 196 -2.20 -26.28 -4.07
CA ARG A 196 -3.48 -26.52 -4.77
C ARG A 196 -3.45 -26.27 -6.28
N LEU A 197 -2.72 -25.25 -6.74
CA LEU A 197 -2.55 -25.04 -8.18
C LEU A 197 -1.62 -26.10 -8.77
N SER A 198 -0.57 -26.51 -8.04
CA SER A 198 0.32 -27.58 -8.51
C SER A 198 -0.33 -28.96 -8.52
N SER A 199 -1.21 -29.28 -7.56
CA SER A 199 -1.73 -30.66 -7.43
C SER A 199 -2.78 -31.06 -8.47
N LEU A 200 -3.43 -30.10 -9.16
CA LEU A 200 -4.59 -30.40 -10.02
C LEU A 200 -4.31 -30.33 -11.52
N PHE A 201 -3.24 -29.63 -11.93
CA PHE A 201 -2.85 -29.56 -13.34
C PHE A 201 -1.34 -29.44 -13.60
N PHE A 202 -0.50 -29.07 -12.62
CA PHE A 202 0.76 -28.36 -12.89
C PHE A 202 1.95 -28.89 -12.08
N ASN A 203 2.99 -29.39 -12.74
CA ASN A 203 4.20 -29.89 -12.07
C ASN A 203 4.91 -28.86 -11.17
N SER A 204 4.73 -27.54 -11.43
CA SER A 204 5.17 -26.47 -10.53
C SER A 204 4.40 -25.17 -10.77
N SER A 205 4.12 -24.44 -9.69
CA SER A 205 3.61 -23.07 -9.71
C SER A 205 4.43 -22.25 -8.73
N THR A 206 4.86 -21.07 -9.16
CA THR A 206 5.71 -20.17 -8.38
C THR A 206 5.12 -18.76 -8.39
N LEU A 207 5.15 -18.11 -7.23
CA LEU A 207 4.85 -16.68 -7.14
C LEU A 207 5.94 -15.88 -7.85
N ASN A 208 5.54 -14.83 -8.57
CA ASN A 208 6.44 -14.02 -9.37
C ASN A 208 6.43 -12.54 -8.93
N SER A 209 7.15 -11.69 -9.66
CA SER A 209 7.45 -10.29 -9.34
C SER A 209 6.26 -9.47 -8.84
N GLY A 210 5.06 -9.60 -9.41
CA GLY A 210 3.86 -8.87 -8.97
C GLY A 210 3.49 -9.13 -7.52
N PHE A 211 3.58 -10.38 -7.08
CA PHE A 211 3.32 -10.73 -5.69
C PHE A 211 4.40 -10.18 -4.75
N TYR A 212 5.67 -10.28 -5.12
CA TYR A 212 6.77 -9.71 -4.33
C TYR A 212 6.70 -8.18 -4.23
N ILE A 213 6.31 -7.50 -5.32
CA ILE A 213 6.05 -6.06 -5.31
C ILE A 213 4.91 -5.74 -4.33
N SER A 214 3.84 -6.55 -4.29
CA SER A 214 2.73 -6.34 -3.34
C SER A 214 3.14 -6.57 -1.87
N ILE A 215 4.03 -7.52 -1.58
CA ILE A 215 4.62 -7.70 -0.24
C ILE A 215 5.44 -6.46 0.14
N ALA A 216 6.30 -5.99 -0.75
CA ALA A 216 7.11 -4.79 -0.53
C ALA A 216 6.23 -3.55 -0.31
N ALA A 217 5.17 -3.38 -1.12
CA ALA A 217 4.20 -2.30 -0.98
C ALA A 217 3.48 -2.36 0.39
N SER A 218 3.07 -3.54 0.83
CA SER A 218 2.47 -3.75 2.16
C SER A 218 3.45 -3.39 3.27
N ALA A 219 4.71 -3.85 3.18
CA ALA A 219 5.73 -3.54 4.17
C ALA A 219 5.98 -2.02 4.25
N LEU A 220 6.13 -1.34 3.10
CA LEU A 220 6.27 0.12 3.05
C LEU A 220 5.08 0.82 3.72
N THR A 221 3.86 0.38 3.42
CA THR A 221 2.63 0.95 4.00
C THR A 221 2.62 0.83 5.53
N ILE A 222 3.05 -0.31 6.07
CA ILE A 222 3.13 -0.56 7.51
C ILE A 222 4.23 0.29 8.17
N PHE A 223 5.43 0.33 7.58
CA PHE A 223 6.56 1.10 8.12
C PHE A 223 6.33 2.62 8.11
N LEU A 224 5.43 3.11 7.25
CA LEU A 224 5.03 4.51 7.25
C LEU A 224 4.28 4.94 8.52
N ILE A 225 3.58 4.03 9.21
CA ILE A 225 2.81 4.36 10.42
C ILE A 225 3.70 4.97 11.52
N PRO A 226 4.76 4.30 12.02
CA PRO A 226 5.61 4.86 13.07
C PRO A 226 6.33 6.13 12.60
N TRP A 227 6.76 6.17 11.33
CA TRP A 227 7.45 7.32 10.74
C TRP A 227 6.57 8.58 10.71
N ILE A 228 5.35 8.46 10.20
CA ILE A 228 4.40 9.58 10.10
C ILE A 228 3.92 10.00 11.49
N SER A 229 3.68 9.05 12.39
CA SER A 229 3.34 9.36 13.79
C SER A 229 4.43 10.19 14.48
N TYR A 230 5.71 9.85 14.26
CA TYR A 230 6.85 10.62 14.76
C TYR A 230 6.90 12.04 14.19
N ILE A 231 6.74 12.20 12.87
CA ILE A 231 6.74 13.52 12.22
C ILE A 231 5.63 14.41 12.78
N ILE A 232 4.40 13.88 12.89
CA ILE A 232 3.26 14.65 13.39
C ILE A 232 3.48 15.05 14.86
N LYS A 233 3.98 14.14 15.71
CA LYS A 233 4.26 14.41 17.13
C LYS A 233 5.28 15.55 17.30
N ASN A 234 6.34 15.58 16.50
CA ASN A 234 7.36 16.63 16.57
C ASN A 234 6.83 18.01 16.13
N ILE A 235 5.92 18.04 15.16
CA ILE A 235 5.30 19.30 14.71
C ILE A 235 4.42 19.89 15.82
N GLU A 236 3.69 19.03 16.55
CA GLU A 236 2.82 19.45 17.67
C GLU A 236 3.60 19.94 18.89
N SER A 237 4.69 19.25 19.29
CA SER A 237 5.48 19.65 20.47
C SER A 237 6.13 21.03 20.30
N GLU A 238 6.52 21.39 19.07
CA GLU A 238 7.12 22.70 18.77
C GLU A 238 6.08 23.83 18.62
N GLU A 239 4.78 23.51 18.51
CA GLU A 239 3.70 24.52 18.45
C GLU A 239 3.30 24.99 19.86
N PHE A 240 3.44 24.10 20.86
CA PHE A 240 3.13 24.37 22.29
C PHE A 240 4.06 25.42 22.91
N ASP A 241 5.30 25.56 22.43
CA ASP A 241 6.27 26.55 22.93
C ASP A 241 5.93 28.00 22.55
N SER A 242 5.13 28.22 21.50
CA SER A 242 4.75 29.57 21.07
C SER A 242 3.73 30.23 21.98
N THR A 243 2.83 29.45 22.59
CA THR A 243 1.83 29.95 23.56
C THR A 243 2.44 30.29 24.91
N THR A 244 3.46 29.55 25.34
CA THR A 244 4.20 29.80 26.58
C THR A 244 4.94 31.14 26.51
N TYR A 245 5.49 31.46 25.34
CA TYR A 245 6.18 32.74 25.10
C TYR A 245 5.21 33.92 25.17
N VAL A 246 4.00 33.78 24.61
CA VAL A 246 2.94 34.81 24.66
C VAL A 246 2.38 34.98 26.09
N SER A 247 2.18 33.89 26.84
CA SER A 247 1.76 33.98 28.24
C SER A 247 2.86 34.59 29.12
N ALA A 248 4.13 34.23 28.89
CA ALA A 248 5.27 34.80 29.61
C ALA A 248 5.39 36.31 29.34
N LEU A 249 5.34 36.73 28.07
CA LEU A 249 5.32 38.16 27.67
C LEU A 249 4.15 38.92 28.27
N LYS A 250 2.95 38.32 28.29
CA LYS A 250 1.77 38.93 28.91
C LYS A 250 1.94 39.09 30.42
N GLN A 251 2.55 38.11 31.09
CA GLN A 251 2.90 38.18 32.51
C GLN A 251 3.98 39.27 32.76
N THR A 252 5.00 39.35 31.89
CA THR A 252 6.06 40.38 32.03
C THR A 252 5.50 41.79 31.85
N TYR A 253 4.61 41.98 30.87
CA TYR A 253 3.92 43.26 30.64
C TYR A 253 3.02 43.66 31.82
N TYR A 254 2.31 42.69 32.42
CA TYR A 254 1.53 42.93 33.62
C TYR A 254 2.38 43.35 34.82
N ASN A 255 3.54 42.70 35.02
CA ASN A 255 4.46 43.05 36.10
C ASN A 255 5.03 44.46 35.94
N TYR A 256 5.44 44.84 34.73
CA TYR A 256 5.91 46.21 34.44
C TYR A 256 4.86 47.27 34.74
N ARG A 257 3.60 47.02 34.35
CA ARG A 257 2.50 47.95 34.64
C ARG A 257 2.22 48.07 36.14
N LEU A 258 2.34 46.97 36.88
CA LEU A 258 2.17 46.98 38.34
C LEU A 258 3.29 47.78 39.03
N GLU A 259 4.53 47.67 38.56
CA GLU A 259 5.66 48.43 39.09
C GLU A 259 5.49 49.95 38.86
N ASP A 260 5.00 50.36 37.69
CA ASP A 260 4.70 51.77 37.41
C ASP A 260 3.59 52.33 38.33
N GLU A 261 2.51 51.55 38.56
CA GLU A 261 1.42 51.94 39.44
C GLU A 261 1.87 52.02 40.93
N ILE A 262 2.78 51.13 41.36
CA ILE A 262 3.40 51.16 42.69
C ILE A 262 4.30 52.40 42.84
N ALA A 263 5.14 52.70 41.84
CA ALA A 263 6.02 53.87 41.88
C ALA A 263 5.23 55.20 41.89
N GLU A 264 4.10 55.26 41.19
CA GLU A 264 3.24 56.44 41.18
C GLU A 264 2.51 56.61 42.54
N THR A 265 2.02 55.52 43.13
CA THR A 265 1.40 55.57 44.46
C THR A 265 2.40 55.92 45.56
N GLU A 266 3.64 55.43 45.52
CA GLU A 266 4.70 55.84 46.44
C GLU A 266 5.04 57.33 46.31
N ARG A 267 5.10 57.87 45.08
CA ARG A 267 5.28 59.32 44.86
C ARG A 267 4.14 60.15 45.44
N LEU A 268 2.90 59.68 45.28
CA LEU A 268 1.71 60.36 45.84
C LEU A 268 1.70 60.31 47.37
N ILE A 269 2.04 59.18 47.97
CA ILE A 269 2.17 59.03 49.43
C ILE A 269 3.30 59.94 49.97
N HIS A 270 4.44 60.00 49.28
CA HIS A 270 5.53 60.90 49.68
C HIS A 270 5.10 62.37 49.63
N LYS A 271 4.36 62.79 48.59
CA LYS A 271 3.79 64.15 48.48
C LYS A 271 2.79 64.45 49.59
N LEU A 272 1.95 63.49 49.98
CA LEU A 272 1.03 63.63 51.11
C LEU A 272 1.76 63.74 52.46
N ARG A 273 2.90 63.06 52.61
CA ARG A 273 3.72 63.06 53.83
C ARG A 273 4.59 64.32 53.99
N THR A 274 4.91 64.98 52.88
CA THR A 274 5.78 66.18 52.84
C THR A 274 5.04 67.46 52.46
N GLY A 275 3.70 67.39 52.31
CA GLY A 275 2.85 68.56 52.12
C GLY A 275 2.86 69.48 53.34
N PRO A 276 2.57 70.78 53.15
CA PRO A 276 2.66 71.76 54.22
C PRO A 276 1.69 71.39 55.36
N ILE A 277 2.23 71.36 56.57
CA ILE A 277 1.46 71.31 57.81
C ILE A 277 0.66 72.61 57.87
N ILE A 278 -0.67 72.52 57.68
CA ILE A 278 -1.62 73.58 58.01
C ILE A 278 -2.02 73.39 59.47
#